data_AF-A0ABD5RAR5-F1
#
_entry.id   AF-A0ABD5RAR5-F1
#
_cell.length_a   1.000
_cell.length_b   1.000
_cell.length_c   1.000
_cell.angle_alpha   90.00
_cell.angle_beta   90.00
_cell.angle_gamma   90.00
#
_symmetry.space_group_name_H-M   'P 1'
#
loop_
_entity.id
_entity.type
_entity.pdbx_description
1 polymer ?
#
loop_
_entity_poly.entity_id
_entity_poly.type
_entity_poly.pdbx_seq_one_letter_code
_entity_poly.pdbx_strand_id
1 'polypeptide(L)'
;MSESDDGPTRTQQIVRVLALVLVGVVAAGAISQLSTQGLAAAPSALISLYVVSVVAYGTLRDEMDTTRFRVAFYVGVALWGALRVYEGDGLWALGLFVVGAALLVRELYAS
;
A
#
# COMPACT_ATOMS: atom_id res chain seq x y z
N MET A 1 -34.01 -24.90 -7.82
CA MET A 1 -32.72 -24.30 -8.22
C MET A 1 -32.26 -23.53 -7.00
N SER A 2 -31.43 -24.15 -6.16
CA SER A 2 -30.98 -23.53 -4.92
C SER A 2 -29.86 -22.55 -5.23
N GLU A 3 -30.13 -21.27 -4.99
CA GLU A 3 -29.13 -20.22 -4.94
C GLU A 3 -28.15 -20.59 -3.83
N SER A 4 -26.89 -20.93 -4.17
CA SER A 4 -25.84 -21.04 -3.17
C SER A 4 -25.48 -19.62 -2.76
N ASP A 5 -26.03 -19.21 -1.63
CA ASP A 5 -25.63 -17.98 -0.92
C ASP A 5 -24.22 -18.23 -0.36
N ASP A 6 -23.23 -18.23 -1.24
CA ASP A 6 -21.83 -18.42 -0.91
C ASP A 6 -21.28 -17.10 -0.36
N GLY A 7 -21.56 -16.87 0.92
CA GLY A 7 -20.94 -15.80 1.69
C GLY A 7 -19.40 -15.89 1.69
N PRO A 8 -18.70 -14.79 2.01
CA PRO A 8 -17.24 -14.75 1.97
C PRO A 8 -16.64 -15.85 2.86
N THR A 9 -15.65 -16.56 2.32
CA THR A 9 -14.98 -17.64 3.06
C THR A 9 -14.34 -17.09 4.34
N ARG A 10 -14.20 -17.93 5.39
CA ARG A 10 -13.52 -17.54 6.65
C ARG A 10 -12.16 -16.89 6.38
N THR A 11 -11.41 -17.40 5.42
CA THR A 11 -10.11 -16.84 5.03
C THR A 11 -10.25 -15.41 4.52
N GLN A 12 -11.22 -15.14 3.65
CA GLN A 12 -11.46 -13.79 3.13
C GLN A 12 -11.86 -12.80 4.24
N GLN A 13 -12.70 -13.25 5.19
CA GLN A 13 -13.05 -12.44 6.36
C GLN A 13 -11.83 -12.12 7.22
N ILE A 14 -10.97 -13.10 7.50
CA ILE A 14 -9.73 -12.91 8.28
C ILE A 14 -8.81 -11.91 7.58
N VAL A 15 -8.63 -12.03 6.26
CA VAL A 15 -7.77 -11.12 5.48
C VAL A 15 -8.31 -9.69 5.51
N ARG A 16 -9.63 -9.50 5.38
CA ARG A 16 -10.26 -8.18 5.48
C ARG A 16 -10.08 -7.55 6.87
N VAL A 17 -10.27 -8.34 7.94
CA VAL A 17 -10.04 -7.88 9.31
C VAL A 17 -8.57 -7.51 9.51
N LEU A 18 -7.63 -8.34 9.02
CA LEU A 18 -6.21 -8.08 9.11
C LEU A 18 -5.82 -6.79 8.37
N ALA A 19 -6.37 -6.55 7.18
CA ALA A 19 -6.14 -5.33 6.42
C ALA A 19 -6.61 -4.09 7.20
N LEU A 20 -7.80 -4.14 7.82
CA LEU A 20 -8.31 -3.05 8.66
C LEU A 20 -7.45 -2.81 9.90
N VAL A 21 -7.00 -3.89 10.57
CA VAL A 21 -6.07 -3.79 11.70
C VAL A 21 -4.76 -3.14 11.26
N LEU A 22 -4.23 -3.53 10.10
CA LEU A 22 -2.99 -2.96 9.55
C LEU A 22 -3.14 -1.46 9.29
N VAL A 23 -4.27 -1.01 8.73
CA VAL A 23 -4.59 0.41 8.57
C VAL A 23 -4.55 1.13 9.93
N GLY A 24 -5.19 0.55 10.95
CA GLY A 24 -5.22 1.12 12.31
C GLY A 24 -3.81 1.24 12.91
N VAL A 25 -2.98 0.20 12.78
CA VAL A 25 -1.60 0.20 13.27
C VAL A 25 -0.75 1.25 12.55
N VAL A 26 -0.85 1.34 11.22
CA VAL A 26 -0.11 2.33 10.43
C VAL A 26 -0.55 3.75 10.77
N ALA A 27 -1.85 3.99 10.95
CA ALA A 27 -2.37 5.29 11.36
C ALA A 27 -1.88 5.69 12.76
N ALA A 28 -1.92 4.78 13.72
CA ALA A 28 -1.38 5.03 15.06
C ALA A 28 0.14 5.32 15.01
N GLY A 29 0.88 4.55 14.21
CA GLY A 29 2.30 4.78 13.98
C GLY A 29 2.60 6.14 13.35
N ALA A 30 1.81 6.56 12.36
CA ALA A 30 1.92 7.88 11.72
C ALA A 30 1.67 9.03 12.71
N ILE A 31 0.64 8.92 13.56
CA ILE A 31 0.36 9.91 14.60
C ILE A 31 1.53 10.00 15.60
N SER A 32 2.08 8.86 16.01
CA SER A 32 3.24 8.81 16.90
C SER A 32 4.49 9.44 16.29
N GLN A 33 4.75 9.17 15.01
CA GLN A 33 5.88 9.78 14.27
C GLN A 33 5.72 11.30 14.16
N LEU A 34 4.53 11.77 13.79
CA LEU A 34 4.25 13.22 13.74
C LEU A 34 4.39 13.89 15.10
N SER A 35 4.04 13.20 16.18
CA SER A 35 4.17 13.73 17.55
C SER A 35 5.62 13.82 18.02
N THR A 36 6.50 12.94 17.52
CA THR A 36 7.91 12.83 17.95
C THR A 36 8.88 13.60 17.04
N GLN A 37 8.63 13.58 15.73
CA GLN A 37 9.51 14.14 14.70
C GLN A 37 8.90 15.37 14.00
N GLY A 38 7.66 15.73 14.34
CA GLY A 38 6.97 16.88 13.76
C GLY A 38 6.67 16.72 12.28
N LEU A 39 6.63 17.84 11.56
CA LEU A 39 6.32 17.87 10.13
C LEU A 39 7.37 17.16 9.25
N ALA A 40 8.56 16.89 9.76
CA ALA A 40 9.59 16.13 9.04
C ALA A 40 9.14 14.69 8.75
N ALA A 41 8.29 14.10 9.59
CA ALA A 41 7.71 12.78 9.38
C ALA A 41 6.43 12.79 8.53
N ALA A 42 5.96 13.95 8.07
CA ALA A 42 4.75 14.02 7.26
C ALA A 42 4.86 13.21 5.95
N PRO A 43 5.97 13.28 5.18
CA PRO A 43 6.10 12.49 3.95
C PRO A 43 6.03 10.98 4.19
N SER A 44 6.76 10.48 5.19
CA SER A 44 6.79 9.05 5.54
C SER A 44 5.42 8.56 6.03
N ALA A 45 4.76 9.35 6.87
CA ALA A 45 3.41 9.07 7.37
C ALA A 45 2.38 9.03 6.22
N LEU A 46 2.39 10.02 5.32
CA LEU A 46 1.46 10.10 4.20
C LEU A 46 1.64 8.95 3.21
N ILE A 47 2.88 8.60 2.85
CA ILE A 47 3.15 7.48 1.94
C ILE A 47 2.73 6.16 2.57
N SER A 48 3.01 5.95 3.87
CA SER A 48 2.61 4.74 4.58
C SER A 48 1.09 4.59 4.65
N LEU A 49 0.39 5.69 4.97
CA LEU A 49 -1.07 5.74 4.97
C LEU A 49 -1.67 5.51 3.58
N TYR A 50 -1.05 6.06 2.53
CA TYR A 50 -1.46 5.82 1.16
C TYR A 50 -1.38 4.33 0.80
N VAL A 51 -0.21 3.70 1.00
CA VAL A 51 0.00 2.29 0.64
C VAL A 51 -0.97 1.38 1.38
N VAL A 52 -1.11 1.55 2.70
CA VAL A 52 -2.01 0.70 3.49
C VAL A 52 -3.47 0.90 3.10
N SER A 53 -3.87 2.12 2.73
CA SER A 53 -5.23 2.41 2.27
C SER A 53 -5.52 1.79 0.91
N VAL A 54 -4.55 1.81 -0.01
CA VAL A 54 -4.66 1.12 -1.32
C VAL A 54 -4.83 -0.38 -1.11
N VAL A 55 -3.99 -1.00 -0.26
CA VAL A 55 -4.07 -2.43 0.05
C VAL A 55 -5.40 -2.79 0.70
N ALA A 56 -5.85 -2.01 1.69
CA ALA A 56 -7.13 -2.21 2.34
C ALA A 56 -8.29 -2.05 1.35
N TYR A 57 -8.26 -1.03 0.50
CA TYR A 57 -9.28 -0.84 -0.54
C TYR A 57 -9.36 -2.05 -1.48
N GLY A 58 -8.23 -2.48 -2.04
CA GLY A 58 -8.17 -3.65 -2.92
C GLY A 58 -8.67 -4.93 -2.23
N THR A 59 -8.34 -5.10 -0.95
CA THR A 59 -8.77 -6.25 -0.13
C THR A 59 -10.27 -6.24 0.16
N LEU A 60 -10.83 -5.07 0.48
CA LEU A 60 -12.24 -4.94 0.83
C LEU A 60 -13.15 -5.00 -0.40
N ARG A 61 -12.64 -4.56 -1.56
CA ARG A 61 -13.36 -4.55 -2.84
C ARG A 61 -13.10 -5.79 -3.70
N ASP A 62 -12.17 -6.67 -3.31
CA ASP A 62 -11.72 -7.81 -4.12
C ASP A 62 -11.11 -7.38 -5.47
N GLU A 63 -10.48 -6.20 -5.50
CA GLU A 63 -9.96 -5.54 -6.70
C GLU A 63 -8.43 -5.64 -6.83
N MET A 64 -7.77 -6.50 -6.05
CA MET A 64 -6.30 -6.62 -6.02
C MET A 64 -5.70 -7.03 -7.39
N ASP A 65 -6.47 -7.73 -8.22
CA ASP A 65 -6.02 -8.16 -9.55
C ASP A 65 -6.27 -7.13 -10.65
N THR A 66 -6.85 -5.97 -10.33
CA THR A 66 -7.14 -4.94 -11.34
C THR A 66 -5.89 -4.15 -11.72
N THR A 67 -5.83 -3.67 -12.97
CA THR A 67 -4.79 -2.73 -13.43
C THR A 67 -4.76 -1.47 -12.57
N ARG A 68 -5.94 -0.97 -12.16
CA ARG A 68 -6.06 0.21 -11.31
C ARG A 68 -5.38 0.02 -9.95
N PHE A 69 -5.64 -1.12 -9.29
CA PHE A 69 -4.97 -1.46 -8.04
C PHE A 69 -3.46 -1.58 -8.22
N ARG A 70 -3.01 -2.30 -9.25
CA ARG A 70 -1.59 -2.48 -9.56
C ARG A 70 -0.87 -1.15 -9.74
N VAL A 71 -1.43 -0.25 -10.55
CA VAL A 71 -0.90 1.12 -10.75
C VAL A 71 -0.82 1.87 -9.43
N ALA A 72 -1.90 1.93 -8.64
CA ALA A 72 -1.90 2.62 -7.36
C ALA A 72 -0.87 2.05 -6.37
N PHE A 73 -0.76 0.72 -6.33
CA PHE A 73 0.22 0.05 -5.49
C PHE A 73 1.66 0.34 -5.95
N TYR A 74 1.96 0.27 -7.24
CA TYR A 74 3.29 0.57 -7.78
C TYR A 74 3.70 2.03 -7.57
N VAL A 75 2.76 2.97 -7.67
CA VAL A 75 2.98 4.37 -7.28
C VAL A 75 3.42 4.45 -5.82
N GLY A 76 2.73 3.74 -4.92
CA GLY A 76 3.07 3.69 -3.51
C GLY A 76 4.47 3.14 -3.24
N VAL A 77 4.83 2.03 -3.89
CA VAL A 77 6.17 1.42 -3.79
C VAL A 77 7.25 2.37 -4.30
N ALA A 78 7.03 3.01 -5.44
CA ALA A 78 7.96 3.97 -6.00
C ALA A 78 8.14 5.18 -5.06
N LEU A 79 7.05 5.77 -4.56
CA LEU A 79 7.12 6.89 -3.61
C LEU A 79 7.87 6.51 -2.33
N TRP A 80 7.62 5.31 -1.80
CA TRP A 80 8.31 4.84 -0.60
C TRP A 80 9.80 4.64 -0.84
N GLY A 81 10.19 3.98 -1.95
CA GLY A 81 11.60 3.85 -2.34
C GLY A 81 12.28 5.21 -2.55
N ALA A 82 11.61 6.15 -3.21
CA ALA A 82 12.12 7.50 -3.44
C ALA A 82 12.35 8.26 -2.13
N LEU A 83 11.43 8.14 -1.17
CA LEU A 83 11.59 8.75 0.14
C LEU A 83 12.81 8.17 0.88
N ARG A 84 12.99 6.85 0.86
CA ARG A 84 14.14 6.21 1.50
C ARG A 84 15.47 6.64 0.88
N VAL A 85 15.53 6.74 -0.44
CA VAL A 85 16.71 7.31 -1.14
C VAL A 85 16.96 8.74 -0.70
N TYR A 86 15.92 9.56 -0.58
CA TYR A 86 16.03 10.94 -0.10
C TYR A 86 16.52 11.04 1.36
N GLU A 87 16.09 10.12 2.22
CA GLU A 87 16.55 9.98 3.61
C GLU A 87 18.00 9.44 3.72
N GLY A 88 18.61 9.07 2.59
CA GLY A 88 20.00 8.59 2.52
C GLY A 88 20.15 7.08 2.74
N ASP A 89 19.07 6.30 2.61
CA ASP A 89 19.15 4.84 2.66
C ASP A 89 19.95 4.28 1.47
N GLY A 90 20.55 3.11 1.67
CA GLY A 90 21.47 2.49 0.72
C GLY A 90 20.85 1.95 -0.58
N LEU A 91 21.64 1.19 -1.34
CA LEU A 91 21.28 0.66 -2.68
C LEU A 91 19.95 -0.11 -2.73
N TRP A 92 19.50 -0.69 -1.61
CA TRP A 92 18.21 -1.39 -1.54
C TRP A 92 17.03 -0.43 -1.78
N ALA A 93 17.11 0.81 -1.29
CA ALA A 93 16.07 1.82 -1.45
C ALA A 93 15.98 2.27 -2.91
N LEU A 94 17.15 2.44 -3.54
CA LEU A 94 17.25 2.72 -4.97
C LEU A 94 16.68 1.56 -5.80
N GLY A 95 17.02 0.32 -5.46
CA GLY A 95 16.47 -0.86 -6.11
C GLY A 95 14.94 -0.91 -6.01
N LEU A 96 14.39 -0.62 -4.84
CA LEU A 96 12.94 -0.59 -4.63
C LEU A 96 12.26 0.52 -5.45
N PHE A 97 12.85 1.71 -5.49
CA PHE A 97 12.36 2.81 -6.33
C PHE A 97 12.36 2.42 -7.81
N VAL A 98 13.48 1.90 -8.32
CA VAL A 98 13.64 1.50 -9.72
C VAL A 98 12.66 0.39 -10.09
N VAL A 99 12.50 -0.63 -9.24
CA VAL A 99 11.56 -1.72 -9.47
C VAL A 99 10.12 -1.20 -9.46
N GLY A 100 9.74 -0.39 -8.47
CA GLY A 100 8.41 0.21 -8.41
C GLY A 100 8.09 1.06 -9.64
N ALA A 101 9.03 1.91 -10.05
CA ALA A 101 8.89 2.75 -11.24
C ALA A 101 8.84 1.92 -12.53
N ALA A 102 9.67 0.89 -12.67
CA ALA A 102 9.67 0.01 -13.83
C ALA A 102 8.36 -0.79 -13.95
N LEU A 103 7.83 -1.30 -12.84
CA LEU A 103 6.53 -1.97 -12.82
C LEU A 103 5.39 -1.01 -13.19
N LEU A 104 5.43 0.22 -12.67
CA LEU A 104 4.46 1.26 -13.02
C LEU A 104 4.48 1.57 -14.52
N VAL A 105 5.67 1.82 -15.08
CA VAL A 105 5.82 2.05 -16.53
C VAL A 105 5.34 0.84 -17.31
N ARG A 106 5.77 -0.37 -16.95
CA ARG A 106 5.33 -1.59 -17.65
C ARG A 106 3.81 -1.71 -17.67
N GLU A 107 3.15 -1.50 -16.52
CA GLU A 107 1.70 -1.63 -16.42
C GLU A 107 0.98 -0.57 -17.27
N LEU A 108 1.46 0.68 -17.28
CA LEU A 108 0.86 1.76 -18.07
C LEU A 108 1.03 1.61 -19.58
N TYR A 109 2.10 0.95 -20.04
CA TYR A 109 2.36 0.71 -21.46
C TYR A 109 1.86 -0.67 -21.94
N ALA A 110 1.54 -1.58 -21.03
CA ALA A 110 0.99 -2.90 -21.35
C ALA A 110 -0.55 -2.96 -21.24
N SER A 111 -1.18 -1.95 -20.63
CA SER A 111 -2.64 -1.76 -20.52
C SER A 111 -3.23 -1.05 -21.72
#